data_AF-A0A8T7M6F9-F1
#
_entry.id   AF-A0A8T7M6F9-F1
#
_cell.length_a   1.000
_cell.length_b   1.000
_cell.length_c   1.000
_cell.angle_alpha   90.00
_cell.angle_beta   90.00
_cell.angle_gamma   90.00
#
_symmetry.space_group_name_H-M   'P 1'
#
loop_
_entity.id
_entity.type
_entity.pdbx_description
1 polymer ?
#
loop_
_entity_poly.entity_id
_entity_poly.type
_entity_poly.pdbx_seq_one_letter_code
_entity_poly.pdbx_strand_id
1 'polypeptide(L)'
;MASGYSYILPGPNLTDKWGGKYAIAVKSWENNWAELSNYPPDIRRLIYTTNSVEGYHRQLRKVIKTKGAFPSAESVRKLFYLVNCDITSDWTMPIPNWACILNQLSICFKQRVTI
;
A
#
# COMPACT_ATOMS: atom_id res chain seq x y z
N MET A 1 21.21 4.09 -15.64
CA MET A 1 20.55 4.46 -14.36
C MET A 1 19.45 3.46 -14.07
N ALA A 2 19.80 2.32 -13.50
CA ALA A 2 18.89 1.22 -13.19
C ALA A 2 18.23 1.47 -11.83
N SER A 3 16.98 1.93 -11.83
CA SER A 3 16.27 2.33 -10.61
C SER A 3 15.42 1.17 -10.06
N GLY A 4 15.97 0.46 -9.07
CA GLY A 4 15.33 0.25 -7.76
C GLY A 4 14.11 -0.65 -7.58
N TYR A 5 13.44 -1.18 -8.61
CA TYR A 5 12.11 -1.81 -8.41
C TYR A 5 11.99 -3.31 -8.74
N SER A 6 13.11 -4.01 -8.97
CA SER A 6 13.12 -5.45 -9.22
C SER A 6 12.96 -6.33 -7.96
N TYR A 7 12.82 -5.74 -6.77
CA TYR A 7 12.98 -6.41 -5.46
C TYR A 7 11.73 -6.41 -4.56
N ILE A 8 10.55 -6.14 -5.11
CA ILE A 8 9.37 -5.79 -4.28
C ILE A 8 8.76 -7.00 -3.55
N LEU A 9 9.01 -8.22 -4.01
CA LEU A 9 8.64 -9.43 -3.27
C LEU A 9 9.89 -10.26 -3.00
N PRO A 10 10.11 -10.74 -1.78
CA PRO A 10 11.14 -11.73 -1.54
C PRO A 10 10.79 -12.95 -2.38
N GLY A 11 11.68 -13.29 -3.32
CA GLY A 11 11.55 -14.48 -4.15
C GLY A 11 11.58 -15.77 -3.34
N PRO A 12 11.54 -16.93 -3.99
CA PRO A 12 11.38 -18.25 -3.35
C PRO A 12 12.40 -18.60 -2.24
N ASN A 13 13.51 -17.86 -2.12
CA ASN A 13 14.57 -18.08 -1.12
C ASN A 13 14.33 -17.34 0.21
N LEU A 14 13.10 -16.95 0.54
CA LEU A 14 12.78 -16.26 1.79
C LEU A 14 13.05 -17.14 3.01
N THR A 15 12.65 -18.41 2.93
CA THR A 15 12.70 -19.39 4.01
C THR A 15 14.14 -19.74 4.38
N ASP A 16 15.00 -19.93 3.38
CA ASP A 16 16.43 -20.21 3.59
C ASP A 16 17.16 -19.07 4.30
N LYS A 17 16.76 -17.82 4.01
CA LYS A 17 17.44 -16.63 4.57
C LYS A 17 16.90 -16.20 5.92
N TRP A 18 15.59 -16.30 6.14
CA TRP A 18 14.91 -15.68 7.29
C TRP A 18 14.10 -16.64 8.14
N GLY A 19 13.92 -17.89 7.71
CA GLY A 19 13.11 -18.90 8.42
C GLY A 19 13.57 -19.15 9.85
N GLY A 20 14.88 -19.11 10.10
CA GLY A 20 15.42 -19.31 11.45
C GLY A 20 15.10 -18.19 12.45
N LYS A 21 15.00 -16.93 11.99
CA LYS A 21 14.79 -15.76 12.86
C LYS A 21 13.34 -15.30 12.91
N TYR A 22 12.61 -15.44 11.80
CA TYR A 22 11.26 -14.90 11.63
C TYR A 22 10.29 -15.95 11.10
N ALA A 23 10.32 -17.16 11.67
CA ALA A 23 9.52 -18.31 11.23
C ALA A 23 8.02 -18.00 11.02
N ILE A 24 7.40 -17.23 11.92
CA ILE A 24 5.98 -16.86 11.83
C ILE A 24 5.71 -15.94 10.63
N ALA A 25 6.58 -14.94 10.42
CA ALA A 25 6.43 -14.01 9.30
C ALA A 25 6.63 -14.72 7.96
N VAL A 26 7.63 -15.61 7.87
CA VAL A 26 7.89 -16.43 6.68
C VAL A 26 6.71 -17.34 6.37
N LYS A 27 6.18 -18.05 7.38
CA LYS A 27 5.02 -18.93 7.20
C LYS A 27 3.78 -18.16 6.75
N SER A 28 3.53 -16.99 7.32
CA SER A 28 2.44 -16.11 6.87
C SER A 28 2.63 -15.70 5.41
N TRP A 29 3.85 -15.37 5.01
CA TRP A 29 4.17 -15.00 3.64
C TRP A 29 3.93 -16.14 2.64
N GLU A 30 4.41 -17.35 2.96
CA GLU A 30 4.20 -18.56 2.15
C GLU A 30 2.71 -18.89 1.99
N ASN A 31 1.96 -18.84 3.10
CA ASN A 31 0.53 -19.15 3.09
C ASN A 31 -0.29 -18.19 2.20
N ASN A 32 0.11 -16.92 2.13
CA ASN A 32 -0.60 -15.89 1.37
C ASN A 32 0.03 -15.61 0.00
N TRP A 33 1.08 -16.35 -0.39
CA TRP A 33 1.88 -16.03 -1.57
C TRP A 33 1.08 -15.96 -2.87
N ALA A 34 0.14 -16.90 -3.05
CA ALA A 34 -0.70 -16.95 -4.24
C ALA A 34 -1.52 -15.67 -4.43
N GLU A 35 -2.05 -15.09 -3.36
CA GLU A 35 -2.81 -13.83 -3.43
C GLU A 35 -1.89 -12.63 -3.71
N LEU A 36 -0.67 -12.67 -3.17
CA LEU A 36 0.32 -11.59 -3.28
C LEU A 36 1.03 -11.55 -4.65
N SER A 37 1.17 -12.69 -5.33
CA SER A 37 1.96 -12.82 -6.56
C SER A 37 1.18 -12.63 -7.87
N ASN A 38 -0.15 -12.69 -7.83
CA ASN A 38 -1.02 -12.83 -9.02
C ASN A 38 -1.22 -11.55 -9.86
N TYR A 39 -0.36 -10.55 -9.74
CA TYR A 39 -0.48 -9.29 -10.48
C TYR A 39 0.71 -9.04 -11.41
N PRO A 40 0.50 -8.43 -12.59
CA PRO A 40 1.59 -7.96 -13.45
C PRO A 40 2.55 -7.00 -12.72
N PRO A 41 3.82 -6.91 -13.14
CA PRO A 41 4.83 -6.08 -12.46
C PRO A 41 4.40 -4.62 -12.24
N ASP A 42 3.70 -4.00 -13.18
CA ASP A 42 3.26 -2.60 -13.06
C ASP A 42 2.14 -2.41 -12.04
N ILE A 43 1.20 -3.35 -11.96
CA ILE A 43 0.13 -3.35 -10.94
C ILE A 43 0.73 -3.68 -9.57
N ARG A 44 1.68 -4.63 -9.49
CA ARG A 44 2.41 -4.91 -8.24
C ARG A 44 3.15 -3.68 -7.73
N ARG A 45 3.82 -2.94 -8.61
CA ARG A 45 4.51 -1.70 -8.23
C ARG A 45 3.54 -0.71 -7.60
N LEU A 46 2.34 -0.54 -8.17
CA LEU A 46 1.29 0.33 -7.62
C LEU A 46 0.79 -0.16 -6.25
N ILE A 47 0.47 -1.44 -6.12
CA ILE A 47 -0.08 -2.02 -4.87
C ILE A 47 0.95 -1.93 -3.74
N TYR A 48 2.20 -2.28 -4.02
CA TYR A 48 3.26 -2.38 -3.02
C TYR A 48 4.06 -1.09 -2.83
N THR A 49 3.66 0.02 -3.46
CA THR A 49 4.15 1.34 -3.04
C THR A 49 3.63 1.64 -1.64
N THR A 50 4.36 1.21 -0.61
CA THR A 50 4.01 1.41 0.80
C THR A 50 3.97 2.90 1.18
N ASN A 51 4.69 3.75 0.45
CA ASN A 51 4.81 5.20 0.71
C ASN A 51 3.47 5.91 0.88
N SER A 52 2.44 5.57 0.09
CA SER A 52 1.16 6.29 0.13
C SER A 52 0.38 5.97 1.41
N VAL A 53 0.26 4.68 1.75
CA VAL A 53 -0.46 4.23 2.96
C VAL A 53 0.32 4.59 4.22
N GLU A 54 1.64 4.41 4.22
CA GLU A 54 2.50 4.80 5.34
C GLU A 54 2.51 6.32 5.56
N GLY A 55 2.53 7.10 4.48
CA GLY A 55 2.43 8.56 4.50
C GLY A 55 1.10 9.01 5.12
N TYR A 56 -0.02 8.44 4.67
CA TYR A 56 -1.34 8.68 5.25
C TYR A 56 -1.37 8.36 6.75
N HIS A 57 -0.93 7.17 7.13
CA HIS A 57 -0.88 6.76 8.54
C HIS A 57 0.04 7.64 9.39
N ARG A 58 1.16 8.12 8.84
CA ARG A 58 2.07 9.04 9.53
C ARG A 58 1.37 10.36 9.84
N GLN A 59 0.61 10.91 8.89
CA GLN A 59 -0.14 12.15 9.09
C GLN A 59 -1.24 11.98 10.14
N LEU A 60 -2.01 10.88 10.09
CA LEU A 60 -2.97 10.55 11.14
C LEU A 60 -2.31 10.43 12.51
N ARG A 61 -1.22 9.66 12.63
CA ARG A 61 -0.47 9.49 13.89
C ARG A 61 0.02 10.82 14.45
N LYS A 62 0.46 11.75 13.59
CA LYS A 62 0.92 13.09 13.99
C LYS A 62 -0.17 13.89 14.72
N VAL A 63 -1.42 13.75 14.31
CA VAL A 63 -2.55 14.50 14.88
C VAL A 63 -3.09 13.84 16.14
N ILE A 64 -3.17 12.50 16.17
CA ILE A 64 -3.69 11.78 17.34
C ILE A 64 -2.70 11.69 18.50
N LYS A 65 -1.38 11.71 18.25
CA LYS A 65 -0.37 11.52 19.32
C LYS A 65 -0.43 12.58 20.42
N THR A 66 -1.01 13.74 20.13
CA THR A 66 -1.17 14.86 21.09
C THR A 66 -2.53 14.86 21.77
N LYS A 67 -3.43 13.92 21.43
CA LYS A 67 -4.75 13.77 22.02
C LYS A 67 -4.71 12.61 23.02
N GLY A 68 -4.88 12.91 24.31
CA GLY A 68 -4.86 11.90 25.38
C GLY A 68 -6.12 11.01 25.38
N ALA A 69 -7.30 11.62 25.26
CA ALA A 69 -8.57 10.91 25.16
C ALA A 69 -9.57 11.73 24.31
N PHE A 70 -10.55 11.04 23.74
CA PHE A 70 -11.62 11.66 22.98
C PHE A 70 -12.92 11.68 23.80
N PRO A 71 -13.65 12.81 23.82
CA PRO A 71 -14.89 12.93 24.59
C PRO A 71 -16.04 12.08 24.04
N SER A 72 -16.02 11.72 22.75
CA SER A 72 -17.01 10.80 22.13
C SER A 72 -16.49 10.17 20.84
N ALA A 73 -17.09 9.06 20.40
CA ALA A 73 -16.79 8.46 19.10
C ALA A 73 -17.01 9.45 17.92
N GLU A 74 -18.00 10.34 18.06
CA GLU A 74 -18.28 11.36 17.06
C GLU A 74 -17.17 12.41 16.96
N SER A 75 -16.53 12.75 18.07
CA SER A 75 -15.36 13.65 18.07
C SER A 75 -14.17 13.05 17.31
N VAL A 76 -13.98 11.72 17.40
CA VAL A 76 -12.93 11.00 16.64
C VAL A 76 -13.22 11.06 15.15
N ARG A 77 -14.47 10.77 14.75
CA ARG A 77 -14.90 10.80 13.34
C ARG A 77 -14.69 12.18 12.72
N LYS A 78 -15.12 13.24 13.41
CA LYS A 78 -14.94 14.62 12.95
C LYS A 78 -13.47 14.97 12.80
N LEU A 79 -12.63 14.58 13.75
CA LEU A 79 -11.18 14.79 13.63
C LEU A 79 -10.60 14.05 12.42
N PHE A 80 -10.93 12.78 12.23
CA PHE A 80 -10.43 12.00 11.09
C PHE A 80 -10.92 12.58 9.76
N TYR A 81 -12.15 13.08 9.70
CA TYR A 81 -12.65 13.78 8.53
C TYR A 81 -11.82 15.04 8.21
N LEU A 82 -11.57 15.89 9.21
CA LEU A 82 -10.75 17.10 9.01
C LEU A 82 -9.33 16.76 8.56
N VAL A 83 -8.69 15.78 9.20
CA VAL A 83 -7.36 15.32 8.81
C VAL A 83 -7.37 14.73 7.40
N ASN A 84 -8.42 14.01 7.02
CA ASN A 84 -8.56 13.51 5.66
C ASN A 84 -8.65 14.67 4.65
N CYS A 85 -9.46 15.69 4.92
CA CYS A 85 -9.54 16.89 4.07
C CYS A 85 -8.16 17.53 3.89
N ASP A 86 -7.42 17.77 4.98
CA ASP A 86 -6.07 18.35 4.94
C ASP A 86 -5.08 17.47 4.16
N ILE A 87 -5.12 16.15 4.33
CA ILE A 87 -4.22 15.25 3.60
C ILE A 87 -4.55 15.28 2.09
N THR A 88 -5.83 15.19 1.75
CA THR A 88 -6.29 15.10 0.36
C THR A 88 -6.14 16.42 -0.40
N SER A 89 -6.12 17.58 0.26
CA SER A 89 -5.85 18.85 -0.40
C SER A 89 -4.45 18.91 -1.02
N ASP A 90 -3.50 18.19 -0.44
CA ASP A 90 -2.11 18.16 -0.91
C ASP A 90 -1.87 17.06 -1.98
N TRP A 91 -2.85 16.18 -2.22
CA TRP A 91 -2.74 15.05 -3.16
C TRP A 91 -3.06 15.47 -4.60
N THR A 92 -2.29 16.42 -5.12
CA THR A 92 -2.46 16.96 -6.48
C THR A 92 -1.62 16.24 -7.53
N MET A 93 -0.62 15.47 -7.11
CA MET A 93 0.32 14.82 -8.02
C MET A 93 -0.30 13.59 -8.69
N PRO A 94 -0.21 13.45 -10.02
CA PRO A 94 -0.72 12.29 -10.73
C PRO A 94 0.10 11.04 -10.44
N ILE A 95 -0.53 9.87 -10.55
CA ILE A 95 0.15 8.59 -10.39
C ILE A 95 1.16 8.40 -11.55
N PRO A 96 2.45 8.16 -11.27
CA PRO A 96 3.44 7.92 -12.30
C PRO A 96 3.07 6.71 -13.17
N ASN A 97 3.26 6.82 -14.49
CA ASN A 97 2.98 5.76 -15.47
C ASN A 97 1.53 5.25 -15.46
N TRP A 98 0.56 6.09 -15.05
CA TRP A 98 -0.85 5.69 -14.93
C TRP A 98 -1.43 5.05 -16.20
N ALA A 99 -1.15 5.58 -17.38
CA ALA A 99 -1.64 5.02 -18.65
C ALA A 99 -1.18 3.56 -18.88
N CYS A 100 0.07 3.23 -18.53
CA CYS A 100 0.58 1.87 -18.64
C CYS A 100 -0.14 0.94 -17.65
N ILE A 101 -0.31 1.41 -16.40
CA ILE A 101 -1.00 0.64 -15.36
C ILE A 101 -2.47 0.42 -15.75
N LEU A 102 -3.15 1.44 -16.30
CA LEU A 102 -4.53 1.36 -16.74
C LEU A 102 -4.70 0.32 -17.88
N ASN A 103 -3.76 0.29 -18.84
CA ASN A 103 -3.75 -0.74 -19.88
C ASN A 103 -3.57 -2.15 -19.30
N GLN A 104 -2.70 -2.33 -18.29
CA GLN A 104 -2.55 -3.63 -17.63
C GLN A 104 -3.82 -4.00 -16.85
N LEU A 105 -4.48 -3.03 -16.23
CA LEU A 105 -5.74 -3.25 -15.52
C LEU A 105 -6.86 -3.64 -16.47
N SER A 106 -6.98 -3.01 -17.65
CA SER A 106 -8.00 -3.39 -18.63
C SER A 106 -7.78 -4.79 -19.18
N ILE A 107 -6.54 -5.23 -19.39
CA ILE A 107 -6.24 -6.60 -19.81
C ILE A 107 -6.58 -7.62 -18.71
N CYS A 108 -6.25 -7.33 -17.45
CA CYS A 108 -6.54 -8.21 -16.32
C CYS A 108 -8.03 -8.24 -15.96
N PHE A 109 -8.75 -7.13 -16.18
CA PHE A 109 -10.13 -6.92 -15.75
C PHE A 109 -11.03 -6.44 -16.90
N LYS A 110 -10.98 -7.15 -18.04
CA LYS A 110 -11.62 -6.78 -19.32
C LYS A 110 -13.07 -6.29 -19.27
N GLN A 111 -13.87 -6.76 -18.31
CA GLN A 111 -15.29 -6.43 -18.19
C GLN A 111 -15.61 -5.41 -17.08
N ARG A 112 -14.60 -4.94 -16.34
CA ARG A 112 -14.79 -4.00 -15.22
C ARG A 112 -14.20 -2.61 -15.50
N VAL A 113 -13.23 -2.52 -16.40
CA VAL A 113 -12.57 -1.27 -16.75
C VAL A 113 -12.86 -0.97 -18.22
N THR A 114 -13.71 0.03 -18.44
CA THR A 114 -13.90 0.65 -19.76
C THR A 114 -12.89 1.77 -19.90
N ILE A 115 -12.10 1.75 -20.98
CA ILE A 115 -11.17 2.84 -21.34
C ILE A 115 -11.91 3.81 -22.26
#